data_AF-A0A4S3KCJ1-F1
#
_entry.id   AF-A0A4S3KCJ1-F1
#
_cell.length_a   1.000
_cell.length_b   1.000
_cell.length_c   1.000
_cell.angle_alpha   90.00
_cell.angle_beta   90.00
_cell.angle_gamma   90.00
#
_symmetry.space_group_name_H-M   'P 1'
#
loop_
_entity.id
_entity.type
_entity.pdbx_description
1 polymer ?
#
loop_
_entity_poly.entity_id
_entity_poly.type
_entity_poly.pdbx_seq_one_letter_code
_entity_poly.pdbx_strand_id
1 'polypeptide(L)'
;MKFSECSDAQFFDPATFLCATEEMLRNVLPENGAHAAAALRTRAGREVEEDRRCAILCYGLAVASGAAFHFCNLERSDYDYVLAVQRDNISGLIPLQMKQLVPSSVNLRTSLQSEIDKLKRKYPTSSDLCVAIHINRLVRVAPKELDLAGLKIGELWLFGVEDHSERRWRIIGNLMNEHCGSFTYTLPAA
;
A
#
# COMPACT_ATOMS: atom_id res chain seq x y z
N MET A 1 -9.73 -13.58 -9.50
CA MET A 1 -10.83 -12.63 -9.20
C MET A 1 -11.82 -12.52 -10.38
N LYS A 2 -13.13 -12.37 -10.17
CA LYS A 2 -14.11 -12.19 -11.27
C LYS A 2 -14.57 -10.74 -11.36
N PHE A 3 -14.64 -10.15 -12.56
CA PHE A 3 -15.14 -8.78 -12.78
C PHE A 3 -16.54 -8.53 -12.19
N SER A 4 -17.40 -9.56 -12.12
CA SER A 4 -18.73 -9.47 -11.51
C SER A 4 -18.70 -9.11 -10.01
N GLU A 5 -17.62 -9.44 -9.30
CA GLU A 5 -17.47 -9.19 -7.85
C GLU A 5 -17.26 -7.71 -7.52
N CYS A 6 -16.94 -6.88 -8.51
CA CYS A 6 -16.70 -5.44 -8.36
C CYS A 6 -17.71 -4.57 -9.12
N SER A 7 -18.84 -5.14 -9.57
CA SER A 7 -19.81 -4.44 -10.40
C SER A 7 -20.43 -3.21 -9.73
N ASP A 8 -20.63 -3.25 -8.41
CA ASP A 8 -21.15 -2.12 -7.61
C ASP A 8 -20.06 -1.39 -6.80
N ALA A 9 -18.79 -1.77 -6.97
CA ALA A 9 -17.69 -1.26 -6.17
C ALA A 9 -17.28 0.15 -6.62
N GLN A 10 -17.19 1.10 -5.68
CA GLN A 10 -16.67 2.43 -5.95
C GLN A 10 -15.14 2.40 -5.98
N PHE A 11 -14.56 2.71 -7.14
CA PHE A 11 -13.13 2.90 -7.30
C PHE A 11 -12.75 4.37 -7.14
N PHE A 12 -11.66 4.61 -6.43
CA PHE A 12 -11.12 5.94 -6.18
C PHE A 12 -9.88 6.19 -7.03
N ASP A 13 -9.82 7.40 -7.60
CA ASP A 13 -8.57 7.93 -8.15
C ASP A 13 -7.60 8.25 -6.98
N PRO A 14 -6.38 7.69 -6.98
CA PRO A 14 -5.49 7.83 -5.85
C PRO A 14 -4.99 9.26 -5.66
N ALA A 15 -4.79 10.04 -6.73
CA ALA A 15 -4.32 11.42 -6.60
C ALA A 15 -5.36 12.31 -5.92
N THR A 16 -6.61 12.23 -6.38
CA THR A 16 -7.76 12.94 -5.82
C THR A 16 -7.98 12.57 -4.35
N PHE A 17 -7.93 11.27 -4.04
CA PHE A 17 -8.08 10.78 -2.66
C PHE A 17 -6.97 11.31 -1.75
N LEU A 18 -5.72 11.35 -2.23
CA LEU A 18 -4.59 11.86 -1.46
C LEU A 18 -4.71 13.36 -1.17
N CYS A 19 -5.11 14.17 -2.15
CA CYS A 19 -5.35 15.60 -1.92
C CYS A 19 -6.47 15.82 -0.89
N ALA A 20 -7.61 15.13 -1.05
CA ALA A 20 -8.75 15.26 -0.14
C ALA A 20 -8.42 14.82 1.29
N THR A 21 -7.67 13.72 1.46
CA THR A 21 -7.24 13.27 2.80
C THR A 21 -6.19 14.20 3.41
N GLU A 22 -5.30 14.80 2.62
CA GLU A 22 -4.33 15.78 3.11
C GLU A 22 -5.04 17.05 3.62
N GLU A 23 -6.05 17.54 2.89
CA GLU A 23 -6.90 18.66 3.32
C GLU A 23 -7.69 18.33 4.59
N MET A 24 -8.31 17.14 4.65
CA MET A 24 -9.01 16.67 5.85
C MET A 24 -8.08 16.65 7.07
N LEU A 25 -6.89 16.06 6.94
CA LEU A 25 -5.91 15.99 8.04
C LEU A 25 -5.44 17.39 8.46
N ARG A 26 -5.19 18.29 7.50
CA ARG A 26 -4.86 19.69 7.77
C ARG A 26 -5.95 20.44 8.53
N ASN A 27 -7.22 20.12 8.30
CA ASN A 27 -8.35 20.80 8.94
C ASN A 27 -8.72 20.18 10.30
N VAL A 28 -8.40 18.91 10.54
CA VAL A 28 -8.69 18.20 11.80
C VAL A 28 -7.60 18.45 12.87
N LEU A 29 -6.34 18.59 12.47
CA LEU A 29 -5.20 18.78 13.37
C LEU A 29 -5.13 20.13 14.14
N PRO A 30 -5.59 21.28 13.62
CA PRO A 30 -5.39 22.58 14.27
C PRO A 30 -6.26 22.82 15.50
N GLU A 31 -7.45 22.22 15.60
CA GLU A 31 -8.42 22.68 16.61
C GLU A 31 -8.26 22.08 18.01
N ASN A 32 -7.66 20.89 18.18
CA ASN A 32 -7.40 20.30 19.51
C ASN A 32 -6.50 19.06 19.39
N GLY A 33 -5.19 19.19 19.62
CA GLY A 33 -4.22 18.10 19.42
C GLY A 33 -4.53 16.78 20.16
N ALA A 34 -5.24 16.82 21.29
CA ALA A 34 -5.70 15.62 21.98
C ALA A 34 -6.96 14.97 21.35
N HIS A 35 -7.90 15.78 20.84
CA HIS A 35 -9.12 15.30 20.19
C HIS A 35 -8.85 14.81 18.77
N ALA A 36 -7.97 15.46 18.02
CA ALA A 36 -7.54 15.00 16.69
C ALA A 36 -6.83 13.64 16.76
N ALA A 37 -5.93 13.47 17.73
CA ALA A 37 -5.29 12.18 17.99
C ALA A 37 -6.29 11.09 18.44
N ALA A 38 -7.35 11.47 19.16
CA ALA A 38 -8.44 10.55 19.53
C ALA A 38 -9.32 10.19 18.33
N ALA A 39 -9.62 11.13 17.45
CA ALA A 39 -10.40 10.93 16.22
C ALA A 39 -9.68 9.98 15.25
N LEU A 40 -8.36 10.11 15.09
CA LEU A 40 -7.54 9.18 14.30
C LEU A 40 -7.45 7.77 14.91
N ARG A 41 -7.66 7.64 16.23
CA ARG A 41 -7.72 6.34 16.92
C ARG A 41 -9.07 5.64 16.78
N THR A 42 -10.11 6.34 16.31
CA THR A 42 -11.42 5.73 16.02
C THR A 42 -11.30 4.72 14.87
N ARG A 43 -12.29 3.83 14.75
CA ARG A 43 -12.35 2.87 13.65
C ARG A 43 -12.34 3.58 12.28
N ALA A 44 -13.15 4.62 12.11
CA ALA A 44 -13.21 5.42 10.89
C ALA A 44 -11.87 6.11 10.58
N GLY A 45 -11.17 6.62 11.61
CA GLY A 45 -9.84 7.20 11.43
C GLY A 45 -8.79 6.20 10.96
N ARG A 46 -8.84 4.96 11.45
CA ARG A 46 -7.96 3.87 11.00
C ARG A 46 -8.25 3.44 9.57
N GLU A 47 -9.54 3.35 9.21
CA GLU A 47 -9.98 3.02 7.85
C GLU A 47 -9.45 4.08 6.85
N VAL A 48 -9.53 5.37 7.18
CA VAL A 48 -8.94 6.45 6.36
C VAL A 48 -7.41 6.33 6.24
N GLU A 49 -6.70 5.97 7.31
CA GLU A 49 -5.24 5.77 7.26
C GLU A 49 -4.84 4.54 6.42
N GLU A 50 -5.63 3.47 6.47
CA GLU A 50 -5.46 2.26 5.65
C GLU A 50 -5.70 2.57 4.18
N ASP A 51 -6.80 3.25 3.85
CA ASP A 51 -7.13 3.66 2.49
C ASP A 51 -6.11 4.64 1.93
N ARG A 52 -5.62 5.59 2.76
CA ARG A 52 -4.57 6.52 2.35
C ARG A 52 -3.27 5.78 2.01
N ARG A 53 -2.91 4.73 2.76
CA ARG A 53 -1.73 3.89 2.43
C ARG A 53 -1.90 3.15 1.11
N CYS A 54 -3.10 2.64 0.83
CA CYS A 54 -3.43 2.04 -0.46
C CYS A 54 -3.33 3.07 -1.60
N ALA A 55 -3.89 4.28 -1.40
CA ALA A 55 -3.82 5.37 -2.36
C ALA A 55 -2.37 5.79 -2.67
N ILE A 56 -1.50 5.90 -1.65
CA ILE A 56 -0.07 6.18 -1.83
C ILE A 56 0.59 5.16 -2.75
N LEU A 57 0.38 3.86 -2.46
CA LEU A 57 0.92 2.78 -3.28
C LEU A 57 0.41 2.89 -4.73
N CYS A 58 -0.90 3.03 -4.92
CA CYS A 58 -1.52 3.10 -6.25
C CYS A 58 -1.00 4.28 -7.06
N TYR A 59 -0.87 5.44 -6.43
CA TYR A 59 -0.27 6.62 -7.05
C TYR A 59 1.19 6.33 -7.44
N GLY A 60 1.98 5.73 -6.55
CA GLY A 60 3.36 5.34 -6.86
C GLY A 60 3.47 4.37 -8.04
N LEU A 61 2.61 3.36 -8.10
CA LEU A 61 2.53 2.41 -9.21
C LEU A 61 2.14 3.09 -10.53
N ALA A 62 1.17 4.01 -10.49
CA ALA A 62 0.75 4.79 -11.65
C ALA A 62 1.90 5.63 -12.21
N VAL A 63 2.59 6.38 -11.36
CA VAL A 63 3.73 7.23 -11.78
C VAL A 63 4.88 6.36 -12.32
N ALA A 64 5.20 5.24 -11.68
CA ALA A 64 6.31 4.38 -12.08
C ALA A 64 6.05 3.63 -13.40
N SER A 65 4.79 3.25 -13.67
CA SER A 65 4.44 2.44 -14.85
C SER A 65 3.86 3.24 -16.01
N GLY A 66 3.41 4.47 -15.77
CA GLY A 66 2.64 5.28 -16.73
C GLY A 66 1.21 4.77 -16.97
N ALA A 67 0.73 3.81 -16.18
CA ALA A 67 -0.63 3.28 -16.27
C ALA A 67 -1.57 3.99 -15.29
N ALA A 68 -2.87 3.99 -15.60
CA ALA A 68 -3.88 4.49 -14.67
C ALA A 68 -4.21 3.40 -13.64
N PHE A 69 -4.08 3.74 -12.36
CA PHE A 69 -4.48 2.88 -11.25
C PHE A 69 -5.59 3.54 -10.45
N HIS A 70 -6.62 2.76 -10.11
CA HIS A 70 -7.64 3.10 -9.14
C HIS A 70 -7.70 2.02 -8.07
N PHE A 71 -8.24 2.33 -6.90
CA PHE A 71 -8.37 1.35 -5.82
C PHE A 71 -9.77 1.36 -5.22
N CYS A 72 -10.19 0.22 -4.69
CA CYS A 72 -11.41 0.07 -3.94
C CYS A 72 -11.12 -0.74 -2.67
N ASN A 73 -11.67 -0.31 -1.54
CA ASN A 73 -11.71 -1.12 -0.33
C ASN A 73 -12.76 -2.24 -0.54
N LEU A 74 -12.29 -3.48 -0.58
CA LEU A 74 -13.15 -4.65 -0.77
C LEU A 74 -12.62 -5.78 0.09
N GLU A 75 -12.91 -5.72 1.39
CA GLU A 75 -12.42 -6.70 2.34
C GLU A 75 -12.98 -8.10 2.03
N ARG A 76 -12.06 -9.04 1.84
CA ARG A 76 -12.31 -10.48 1.67
C ARG A 76 -11.36 -11.27 2.56
N SER A 77 -11.52 -12.59 2.60
CA SER A 77 -10.72 -13.47 3.46
C SER A 77 -9.22 -13.37 3.25
N ASP A 78 -8.80 -12.99 2.04
CA ASP A 78 -7.44 -13.11 1.53
C ASP A 78 -6.85 -11.79 1.00
N TYR A 79 -7.65 -10.73 0.86
CA TYR A 79 -7.22 -9.39 0.46
C TYR A 79 -8.10 -8.29 1.08
N ASP A 80 -7.55 -7.08 1.21
CA ASP A 80 -8.25 -5.93 1.79
C ASP A 80 -8.77 -4.98 0.69
N TYR A 81 -8.10 -4.98 -0.48
CA TYR A 81 -8.33 -4.05 -1.57
C TYR A 81 -8.39 -4.74 -2.93
N VAL A 82 -8.96 -4.04 -3.90
CA VAL A 82 -8.84 -4.35 -5.32
C VAL A 82 -8.26 -3.14 -6.03
N LEU A 83 -7.24 -3.36 -6.85
CA LEU A 83 -6.72 -2.35 -7.77
C LEU A 83 -7.31 -2.57 -9.16
N ALA A 84 -7.80 -1.49 -9.77
CA ALA A 84 -8.13 -1.47 -11.18
C ALA A 84 -6.98 -0.79 -11.94
N VAL A 85 -6.39 -1.51 -12.89
CA VAL A 85 -5.33 -1.00 -13.75
C VAL A 85 -5.84 -0.86 -15.18
N GLN A 86 -5.51 0.25 -15.82
CA GLN A 86 -5.71 0.48 -17.24
C GLN A 86 -4.40 0.95 -17.87
N ARG A 87 -3.94 0.21 -18.87
CA ARG A 87 -2.78 0.56 -19.68
C ARG A 87 -3.08 0.23 -21.14
N ASP A 88 -3.10 1.25 -21.99
CA ASP A 88 -3.42 1.11 -23.41
C ASP A 88 -4.75 0.33 -23.61
N ASN A 89 -4.68 -0.87 -24.19
CA ASN A 89 -5.84 -1.75 -24.44
C ASN A 89 -6.02 -2.86 -23.38
N ILE A 90 -5.25 -2.82 -22.29
CA ILE A 90 -5.29 -3.83 -21.23
C ILE A 90 -5.93 -3.21 -19.99
N SER A 91 -7.03 -3.82 -19.55
CA SER A 91 -7.62 -3.57 -18.25
C SER A 91 -7.51 -4.82 -17.37
N GLY A 92 -7.29 -4.62 -16.09
CA GLY A 92 -7.13 -5.70 -15.13
C GLY A 92 -7.62 -5.31 -13.74
N LEU A 93 -8.00 -6.33 -12.97
CA LEU A 93 -8.28 -6.19 -11.55
C LEU A 93 -7.27 -7.04 -10.77
N ILE A 94 -6.66 -6.45 -9.75
CA ILE A 94 -5.60 -7.06 -8.96
C ILE A 94 -6.04 -7.06 -7.50
N PRO A 95 -6.27 -8.23 -6.87
CA PRO A 95 -6.51 -8.29 -5.44
C PRO A 95 -5.23 -7.89 -4.69
N LEU A 96 -5.36 -6.97 -3.74
CA LEU A 96 -4.27 -6.40 -2.98
C LEU A 96 -4.49 -6.65 -1.48
N GLN A 97 -3.52 -7.30 -0.86
CA GLN A 97 -3.41 -7.36 0.59
C GLN A 97 -2.39 -6.32 1.07
N MET A 98 -2.83 -5.47 2.00
CA MET A 98 -1.95 -4.53 2.68
C MET A 98 -1.34 -5.14 3.95
N LYS A 99 -0.05 -4.90 4.12
CA LYS A 99 0.74 -5.29 5.29
C LYS A 99 1.60 -4.11 5.71
N GLN A 100 2.12 -4.19 6.93
CA GLN A 100 2.93 -3.12 7.49
C GLN A 100 4.08 -3.68 8.32
N LEU A 101 5.28 -3.17 8.05
CA LEU A 101 6.36 -3.19 9.02
C LEU A 101 6.15 -2.00 9.95
N VAL A 102 5.55 -2.26 11.11
CA VAL A 102 5.13 -1.23 12.09
C VAL A 102 6.31 -0.39 12.59
N PRO A 103 6.12 0.75 13.27
CA PRO A 103 7.22 1.49 13.89
C PRO A 103 8.00 0.68 14.91
N SER A 104 9.30 1.00 15.08
CA SER A 104 10.15 0.33 16.08
C SER A 104 9.65 0.53 17.52
N SER A 105 8.95 1.64 17.78
CA SER A 105 8.27 1.91 19.05
C SER A 105 7.12 0.96 19.35
N VAL A 106 6.48 0.39 18.32
CA VAL A 106 5.38 -0.57 18.47
C VAL A 106 5.93 -1.99 18.68
N ASN A 107 6.91 -2.39 17.87
CA ASN A 107 7.55 -3.69 18.01
C ASN A 107 8.96 -3.69 17.42
N LEU A 108 9.97 -3.53 18.26
CA LEU A 108 11.37 -3.53 17.82
C LEU A 108 11.84 -4.88 17.23
N ARG A 109 11.19 -5.99 17.61
CA ARG A 109 11.60 -7.34 17.21
C ARG A 109 11.11 -7.74 15.83
N THR A 110 10.09 -7.07 15.29
CA THR A 110 9.66 -7.37 13.91
C THR A 110 10.69 -6.84 12.91
N SER A 111 11.02 -7.67 11.94
CA SER A 111 11.88 -7.35 10.80
C SER A 111 11.10 -7.51 9.49
N LEU A 112 11.58 -6.87 8.42
CA LEU A 112 11.00 -7.03 7.10
C LEU A 112 10.95 -8.51 6.67
N GLN A 113 12.03 -9.27 6.89
CA GLN A 113 12.05 -10.71 6.61
C GLN A 113 10.98 -11.46 7.41
N SER A 114 10.79 -11.12 8.70
CA SER A 114 9.77 -11.79 9.52
C SER A 114 8.35 -11.50 9.05
N GLU A 115 8.08 -10.31 8.48
CA GLU A 115 6.78 -10.03 7.85
C GLU A 115 6.60 -10.83 6.55
N ILE A 116 7.66 -10.97 5.75
CA ILE A 116 7.66 -11.81 4.54
C ILE A 116 7.44 -13.29 4.88
N ASP A 117 8.07 -13.81 5.92
CA ASP A 117 7.94 -15.21 6.32
C ASP A 117 6.51 -15.56 6.79
N LYS A 118 5.77 -14.59 7.36
CA LYS A 118 4.35 -14.78 7.67
C LYS A 118 3.51 -14.98 6.41
N LEU A 119 3.87 -14.32 5.30
CA LEU A 119 3.15 -14.48 4.02
C LEU A 119 3.27 -15.90 3.49
N LYS A 120 4.45 -16.53 3.61
CA LYS A 120 4.68 -17.93 3.21
C LYS A 120 3.67 -18.88 3.84
N ARG A 121 3.32 -18.64 5.11
CA ARG A 121 2.36 -19.47 5.87
C ARG A 121 0.90 -19.09 5.60
N LYS A 122 0.62 -17.80 5.44
CA LYS A 122 -0.74 -17.28 5.29
C LYS A 122 -1.31 -17.52 3.87
N TYR A 123 -0.44 -17.45 2.85
CA TYR A 123 -0.83 -17.51 1.44
C TYR A 123 -0.07 -18.64 0.71
N PRO A 124 -0.39 -19.92 0.99
CA PRO A 124 0.34 -21.04 0.41
C PRO A 124 0.07 -21.24 -1.08
N THR A 125 -1.02 -20.68 -1.64
CA THR A 125 -1.45 -20.89 -3.04
C THR A 125 -2.26 -19.70 -3.58
N SER A 126 -1.73 -18.47 -3.51
CA SER A 126 -2.45 -17.24 -3.91
C SER A 126 -1.75 -16.53 -5.07
N SER A 127 -1.56 -17.20 -6.20
CA SER A 127 -0.73 -16.71 -7.31
C SER A 127 -1.25 -15.45 -8.01
N ASP A 128 -2.51 -15.06 -7.81
CA ASP A 128 -3.08 -13.80 -8.30
C ASP A 128 -3.07 -12.67 -7.27
N LEU A 129 -2.62 -12.93 -6.03
CA LEU A 129 -2.55 -11.96 -4.96
C LEU A 129 -1.33 -11.04 -5.10
N CYS A 130 -1.58 -9.74 -5.10
CA CYS A 130 -0.58 -8.71 -4.86
C CYS A 130 -0.50 -8.43 -3.35
N VAL A 131 0.72 -8.40 -2.80
CA VAL A 131 0.96 -7.99 -1.42
C VAL A 131 1.81 -6.73 -1.42
N ALA A 132 1.41 -5.72 -0.65
CA ALA A 132 2.24 -4.55 -0.42
C ALA A 132 2.56 -4.37 1.07
N ILE A 133 3.83 -4.16 1.38
CA ILE A 133 4.31 -3.91 2.74
C ILE A 133 4.69 -2.44 2.88
N HIS A 134 3.91 -1.72 3.68
CA HIS A 134 4.26 -0.37 4.12
C HIS A 134 5.40 -0.42 5.15
N ILE A 135 6.53 0.20 4.83
CA ILE A 135 7.68 0.33 5.70
C ILE A 135 7.53 1.58 6.59
N ASN A 136 6.95 1.39 7.78
CA ASN A 136 6.71 2.49 8.73
C ASN A 136 7.82 2.60 9.79
N ARG A 137 9.08 2.55 9.36
CA ARG A 137 10.27 2.79 10.20
C ARG A 137 11.49 3.04 9.33
N LEU A 138 12.52 3.66 9.91
CA LEU A 138 13.83 3.76 9.27
C LEU A 138 14.47 2.36 9.21
N VAL A 139 14.74 1.88 8.01
CA VAL A 139 15.40 0.59 7.76
C VAL A 139 16.14 0.61 6.43
N ARG A 140 17.28 -0.09 6.37
CA ARG A 140 17.94 -0.40 5.10
C ARG A 140 17.20 -1.56 4.44
N VAL A 141 16.64 -1.30 3.26
CA VAL A 141 16.04 -2.35 2.42
C VAL A 141 17.07 -2.78 1.37
N ALA A 142 17.48 -4.05 1.44
CA ALA A 142 18.35 -4.66 0.44
C ALA A 142 17.61 -5.84 -0.21
N PRO A 143 16.91 -5.64 -1.34
CA PRO A 143 16.06 -6.67 -1.96
C PRO A 143 16.76 -8.02 -2.18
N LYS A 144 18.05 -7.99 -2.55
CA LYS A 144 18.87 -9.19 -2.79
C LYS A 144 19.20 -9.99 -1.53
N GLU A 145 19.03 -9.40 -0.34
CA GLU A 145 19.27 -10.05 0.95
C GLU A 145 17.98 -10.67 1.53
N LEU A 146 16.82 -10.50 0.87
CA LEU A 146 15.54 -11.06 1.31
C LEU A 146 15.34 -12.48 0.80
N ASP A 147 14.93 -13.38 1.69
CA ASP A 147 14.53 -14.73 1.30
C ASP A 147 13.05 -14.76 0.87
N LEU A 148 12.86 -14.82 -0.45
CA LEU A 148 11.56 -14.93 -1.10
C LEU A 148 11.19 -16.38 -1.46
N ALA A 149 12.07 -17.35 -1.18
CA ALA A 149 11.84 -18.74 -1.54
C ALA A 149 10.57 -19.28 -0.86
N GLY A 150 9.75 -20.01 -1.62
CA GLY A 150 8.51 -20.58 -1.13
C GLY A 150 7.34 -19.61 -1.03
N LEU A 151 7.49 -18.33 -1.36
CA LEU A 151 6.34 -17.45 -1.57
C LEU A 151 5.54 -17.91 -2.79
N LYS A 152 4.20 -17.92 -2.63
CA LYS A 152 3.24 -18.35 -3.65
C LYS A 152 2.19 -17.27 -3.90
N ILE A 153 2.65 -16.03 -3.98
CA ILE A 153 1.89 -14.83 -4.33
C ILE A 153 2.30 -14.31 -5.71
N GLY A 154 1.45 -13.53 -6.37
CA GLY A 154 1.73 -12.99 -7.70
C GLY A 154 2.74 -11.84 -7.66
N GLU A 155 2.57 -10.92 -6.73
CA GLU A 155 3.43 -9.75 -6.62
C GLU A 155 3.74 -9.39 -5.16
N LEU A 156 4.93 -8.83 -4.93
CA LEU A 156 5.34 -8.29 -3.65
C LEU A 156 5.99 -6.91 -3.86
N TRP A 157 5.38 -5.89 -3.24
CA TRP A 157 5.84 -4.51 -3.28
C TRP A 157 6.21 -4.03 -1.88
N LEU A 158 7.27 -3.25 -1.78
CA LEU A 158 7.61 -2.49 -0.58
C LEU A 158 7.44 -1.02 -0.88
N PHE A 159 6.94 -0.26 0.08
CA PHE A 159 6.86 1.19 -0.07
C PHE A 159 6.98 1.90 1.27
N GLY A 160 7.48 3.12 1.25
CA GLY A 160 7.67 3.90 2.46
C GLY A 160 8.12 5.32 2.16
N VAL A 161 8.05 6.14 3.20
CA VAL A 161 8.52 7.52 3.13
C VAL A 161 10.05 7.55 2.97
N GLU A 162 10.55 8.41 2.09
CA GLU A 162 11.97 8.54 1.79
C GLU A 162 12.66 9.63 2.63
N ASP A 163 11.91 10.65 3.05
CA ASP A 163 12.44 11.76 3.83
C ASP A 163 11.47 12.24 4.93
N HIS A 164 11.89 13.23 5.71
CA HIS A 164 11.09 13.79 6.80
C HIS A 164 9.93 14.67 6.33
N SER A 165 9.80 14.96 5.03
CA SER A 165 8.70 15.78 4.52
C SER A 165 7.37 15.02 4.48
N GLU A 166 7.41 13.69 4.56
CA GLU A 166 6.26 12.81 4.36
C GLU A 166 5.59 12.92 2.97
N ARG A 167 6.21 13.66 2.06
CA ARG A 167 5.73 13.87 0.68
C ARG A 167 6.52 13.07 -0.35
N ARG A 168 7.79 12.76 -0.08
CA ARG A 168 8.58 11.90 -0.95
C ARG A 168 8.49 10.45 -0.49
N TRP A 169 8.11 9.60 -1.43
CA TRP A 169 7.89 8.19 -1.21
C TRP A 169 8.70 7.38 -2.21
N ARG A 170 9.06 6.18 -1.79
CA ARG A 170 9.72 5.21 -2.63
C ARG A 170 8.90 3.94 -2.67
N ILE A 171 8.76 3.36 -3.86
CA ILE A 171 8.31 1.99 -4.07
C ILE A 171 9.48 1.13 -4.54
N ILE A 172 9.51 -0.12 -4.13
CA ILE A 172 10.52 -1.12 -4.48
C ILE A 172 9.78 -2.39 -4.86
N GLY A 173 10.09 -2.92 -6.04
CA GLY A 173 9.46 -4.13 -6.57
C GLY A 173 9.32 -4.10 -8.09
N ASN A 174 8.55 -5.02 -8.69
CA ASN A 174 7.98 -6.20 -8.04
C ASN A 174 9.11 -7.15 -7.58
N LEU A 175 9.14 -7.51 -6.29
CA LEU A 175 10.18 -8.38 -5.73
C LEU A 175 10.08 -9.83 -6.22
N MET A 176 8.93 -10.24 -6.75
CA MET A 176 8.73 -11.57 -7.32
C MET A 176 9.37 -11.71 -8.72
N ASN A 177 9.83 -10.61 -9.32
CA ASN A 177 10.48 -10.59 -10.64
C ASN A 177 12.01 -10.54 -10.50
N GLU A 178 12.74 -11.15 -11.45
CA GLU A 178 14.21 -11.14 -11.48
C GLU A 178 14.80 -9.72 -11.55
N HIS A 179 14.09 -8.82 -12.23
CA HIS A 179 14.46 -7.41 -12.36
C HIS A 179 13.62 -6.55 -11.41
N CYS A 180 14.01 -6.55 -10.13
CA CYS A 180 13.44 -5.63 -9.15
C CYS A 180 14.05 -4.23 -9.30
N GLY A 181 13.20 -3.22 -9.49
CA GLY A 181 13.58 -1.81 -9.49
C GLY A 181 13.14 -1.09 -8.22
N SER A 182 13.53 0.18 -8.13
CA SER A 182 12.92 1.13 -7.20
C SER A 182 12.59 2.42 -7.93
N PHE A 183 11.56 3.10 -7.45
CA PHE A 183 11.09 4.35 -8.02
C PHE A 183 10.70 5.31 -6.90
N THR A 184 11.16 6.55 -7.00
CA THR A 184 10.81 7.62 -6.08
C THR A 184 9.80 8.54 -6.75
N TYR A 185 8.80 8.97 -5.98
CA TYR A 185 7.77 9.92 -6.41
C TYR A 185 7.43 10.89 -5.29
N THR A 186 6.79 11.99 -5.68
CA THR A 186 6.27 12.98 -4.73
C THR A 186 4.75 12.92 -4.77
N LEU A 187 4.10 12.85 -3.61
CA LEU A 187 2.65 12.90 -3.50
C LEU A 187 2.10 14.19 -4.11
N PRO A 188 0.88 14.16 -4.70
CA PRO A 188 0.26 15.35 -5.25
C PRO A 188 0.11 16.42 -4.15
N ALA A 189 0.14 17.69 -4.53
CA ALA A 189 -0.22 18.78 -3.64
C ALA A 189 -1.74 18.93 -3.65
N ALA A 190 -2.35 18.99 -2.47
CA ALA A 190 -3.70 19.54 -2.35
C ALA A 190 -3.69 21.07 -2.54
#